data_AF-A0A7K1SMY5-F1
#
_entry.id   AF-A0A7K1SMY5-F1
#
_cell.length_a   1.000
_cell.length_b   1.000
_cell.length_c   1.000
_cell.angle_alpha   90.00
_cell.angle_beta   90.00
_cell.angle_gamma   90.00
#
_symmetry.space_group_name_H-M   'P 1'
#
loop_
_entity.id
_entity.type
_entity.pdbx_description
1 polymer ?
#
loop_
_entity_poly.entity_id
_entity_poly.type
_entity_poly.pdbx_seq_one_letter_code
_entity_poly.pdbx_strand_id
1 'polypeptide(L)'
;MKEKQLENRLILADVSQLASYSDAPNRLAVGGKLLKYGPSITDVVDNVFFFPATGKGPGRWMLDHQGELNAREHGKATGDGQTDDTVALQQLINFACKANNPSEFGAFSPANGHSNTVYIPHGTYLVTDELIVPGSVTIRMDRATAYGGTRIIQQMEGKHLFHIKKDTDGTSSGVFFWGGILIQGSSVQHPEIALIYAGDDDAQGDANNQSTYIEGVWFRTPENYAINIRRGGDIKILDCTFDVIPFNAIKLGTLTTRLTHALIRGCTFFQVALNCIQVLGVEGLVIADNNVWDNDGNNLSTTFIDAGDGSIQGLTVVGNTTRNVPLFCRLSTSARGVTITGNGCFRQTHQLVQLTGGGVLYGAVINSNSVFFPGQALAPGIDATGCGLQNSTLIGNSFFAETLTTDYPAMRLNDNRIINNQIGYNASLNFSQTSQLHLPQANGSLFPESAQAGDLLLHDGTTWTLLPKGTNGQFLKMVAGLPAWSN
;
A
#
# COMPACT_ATOMS: atom_id res chain seq x y z
N MET A 1 -32.85 21.23 -26.55
CA MET A 1 -33.25 20.20 -27.55
C MET A 1 -33.48 18.80 -26.96
N LYS A 2 -33.04 18.48 -25.71
CA LYS A 2 -33.28 17.17 -25.05
C LYS A 2 -34.68 16.99 -24.45
N GLU A 3 -35.43 18.06 -24.21
CA GLU A 3 -36.73 18.01 -23.51
C GLU A 3 -37.90 17.53 -24.41
N LYS A 4 -37.85 17.83 -25.72
CA LYS A 4 -38.92 17.43 -26.68
C LYS A 4 -38.87 15.96 -27.13
N GLN A 5 -37.83 15.18 -26.80
CA GLN A 5 -37.78 13.74 -27.11
C GLN A 5 -38.37 12.85 -26.00
N LEU A 6 -38.78 13.42 -24.87
CA LEU A 6 -39.49 12.68 -23.81
C LEU A 6 -40.99 12.53 -24.07
N GLU A 7 -41.59 13.36 -24.93
CA GLU A 7 -43.06 13.46 -25.11
C GLU A 7 -43.72 12.24 -25.78
N ASN A 8 -42.96 11.31 -26.36
CA ASN A 8 -43.49 10.06 -26.95
C ASN A 8 -43.11 8.80 -26.14
N ARG A 9 -42.74 8.93 -24.87
CA ARG A 9 -42.44 7.77 -24.02
C ARG A 9 -43.71 7.31 -23.33
N LEU A 10 -44.19 6.12 -23.70
CA LEU A 10 -45.28 5.46 -23.00
C LEU A 10 -44.82 5.15 -21.57
N ILE A 11 -45.58 5.64 -20.58
CA ILE A 11 -45.29 5.48 -19.16
C ILE A 11 -46.13 4.30 -18.66
N LEU A 12 -45.48 3.17 -18.39
CA LEU A 12 -46.13 2.09 -17.63
C LEU A 12 -46.05 2.41 -16.14
N ALA A 13 -47.12 2.07 -15.41
CA ALA A 13 -47.20 2.33 -13.98
C ALA A 13 -46.36 1.33 -13.17
N ASP A 14 -46.21 0.10 -13.68
CA ASP A 14 -45.55 -1.00 -12.99
C ASP A 14 -44.73 -1.87 -13.95
N VAL A 15 -43.60 -2.37 -13.43
CA VAL A 15 -42.70 -3.35 -14.05
C VAL A 15 -43.43 -4.65 -14.40
N SER A 16 -44.45 -5.04 -13.64
CA SER A 16 -45.27 -6.23 -13.94
C SER A 16 -45.92 -6.17 -15.33
N GLN A 17 -46.12 -4.97 -15.89
CA GLN A 17 -46.72 -4.75 -17.21
C GLN A 17 -45.73 -4.95 -18.37
N LEU A 18 -44.41 -5.03 -18.11
CA LEU A 18 -43.38 -5.15 -19.16
C LEU A 18 -43.44 -6.50 -19.89
N ALA A 19 -43.75 -7.58 -19.17
CA ALA A 19 -43.70 -8.93 -19.70
C ALA A 19 -44.60 -9.13 -20.93
N SER A 20 -45.80 -8.53 -20.91
CA SER A 20 -46.80 -8.63 -21.97
C SER A 20 -46.70 -7.52 -23.03
N TYR A 21 -45.75 -6.60 -22.90
CA TYR A 21 -45.72 -5.40 -23.73
C TYR A 21 -45.03 -5.64 -25.08
N SER A 22 -45.77 -5.59 -26.19
CA SER A 22 -45.29 -5.92 -27.55
C SER A 22 -44.91 -4.71 -28.42
N ASP A 23 -45.61 -3.59 -28.26
CA ASP A 23 -45.69 -2.55 -29.32
C ASP A 23 -44.70 -1.37 -29.16
N ALA A 24 -43.78 -1.44 -28.19
CA ALA A 24 -42.96 -0.28 -27.82
C ALA A 24 -41.79 0.00 -28.79
N PRO A 25 -41.32 1.26 -28.87
CA PRO A 25 -39.95 1.55 -29.31
C PRO A 25 -38.90 0.81 -28.46
N ASN A 26 -37.65 0.71 -28.92
CA ASN A 26 -36.58 0.00 -28.19
C ASN A 26 -36.19 0.65 -26.83
N ARG A 27 -36.93 1.66 -26.35
CA ARG A 27 -36.77 2.32 -25.06
C ARG A 27 -38.13 2.67 -24.45
N LEU A 28 -38.29 2.52 -23.14
CA LEU A 28 -39.54 2.74 -22.41
C LEU A 28 -39.26 3.37 -21.03
N ALA A 29 -40.22 4.11 -20.46
CA ALA A 29 -40.16 4.59 -19.09
C ALA A 29 -41.20 3.84 -18.22
N VAL A 30 -40.78 3.23 -17.11
CA VAL A 30 -41.66 2.47 -16.21
C VAL A 30 -41.38 2.85 -14.77
N GLY A 31 -42.39 3.36 -14.06
CA GLY A 31 -42.22 3.73 -12.65
C GLY A 31 -41.02 4.66 -12.40
N GLY A 32 -40.76 5.60 -13.32
CA GLY A 32 -39.61 6.51 -13.26
C GLY A 32 -38.28 5.93 -13.75
N LYS A 33 -38.21 4.65 -14.11
CA LYS A 33 -37.01 4.01 -14.66
C LYS A 33 -37.02 4.03 -16.17
N LEU A 34 -35.86 4.30 -16.78
CA LEU A 34 -35.67 4.14 -18.22
C LEU A 34 -35.19 2.73 -18.53
N LEU A 35 -35.86 2.06 -19.46
CA LEU A 35 -35.53 0.72 -19.92
C LEU A 35 -35.23 0.74 -21.42
N LYS A 36 -34.31 -0.11 -21.86
CA LYS A 36 -34.00 -0.38 -23.27
C LYS A 36 -34.27 -1.85 -23.57
N TYR A 37 -34.74 -2.17 -24.76
CA TYR A 37 -34.91 -3.55 -25.20
C TYR A 37 -33.59 -4.09 -25.77
N GLY A 38 -33.13 -5.22 -25.23
CA GLY A 38 -31.96 -5.96 -25.70
C GLY A 38 -32.37 -7.28 -26.35
N PRO A 39 -32.57 -7.33 -27.69
CA PRO A 39 -33.04 -8.54 -28.38
C PRO A 39 -32.03 -9.70 -28.35
N SER A 40 -30.75 -9.41 -28.11
CA SER A 40 -29.68 -10.41 -27.99
C SER A 40 -29.52 -10.96 -26.57
N ILE A 41 -30.29 -10.46 -25.60
CA ILE A 41 -30.17 -10.82 -24.18
C ILE A 41 -31.25 -11.85 -23.84
N THR A 42 -31.00 -13.13 -24.12
CA THR A 42 -31.99 -14.20 -23.90
C THR A 42 -31.76 -14.97 -22.60
N ASP A 43 -30.51 -15.04 -22.12
CA ASP A 43 -30.10 -16.04 -21.11
C ASP A 43 -29.90 -15.46 -19.71
N VAL A 44 -30.41 -14.25 -19.46
CA VAL A 44 -30.31 -13.59 -18.15
C VAL A 44 -31.56 -13.86 -17.33
N VAL A 45 -31.40 -14.24 -16.06
CA VAL A 45 -32.51 -14.42 -15.11
C VAL A 45 -33.10 -13.07 -14.74
N ASP A 46 -34.42 -12.99 -14.60
CA ASP A 46 -35.12 -11.77 -14.22
C ASP A 46 -34.62 -11.26 -12.86
N ASN A 47 -34.31 -9.96 -12.80
CA ASN A 47 -33.81 -9.29 -11.61
C ASN A 47 -34.14 -7.79 -11.64
N VAL A 48 -33.48 -7.00 -10.78
CA VAL A 48 -33.69 -5.54 -10.68
C VAL A 48 -33.23 -4.74 -11.92
N PHE A 49 -32.42 -5.36 -12.78
CA PHE A 49 -31.87 -4.75 -14.00
C PHE A 49 -32.46 -5.33 -15.28
N PHE A 50 -32.86 -6.60 -15.27
CA PHE A 50 -33.38 -7.33 -16.41
C PHE A 50 -34.80 -7.80 -16.15
N PHE A 51 -35.70 -7.48 -17.07
CA PHE A 51 -37.11 -7.80 -16.99
C PHE A 51 -37.52 -8.62 -18.23
N PRO A 52 -38.52 -9.51 -18.08
CA PRO A 52 -38.98 -10.33 -19.19
C PRO A 52 -39.59 -9.44 -20.28
N ALA A 53 -39.30 -9.75 -21.54
CA ALA A 53 -39.83 -9.04 -22.70
C ALA A 53 -40.67 -9.96 -23.60
N THR A 54 -41.39 -10.90 -22.98
CA THR A 54 -42.11 -12.01 -23.64
C THR A 54 -43.05 -11.52 -24.75
N GLY A 55 -43.71 -10.39 -24.55
CA GLY A 55 -44.59 -9.76 -25.55
C GLY A 55 -43.87 -9.15 -26.74
N LYS A 56 -42.59 -8.78 -26.61
CA LYS A 56 -41.82 -8.06 -27.65
C LYS A 56 -41.00 -8.98 -28.55
N GLY A 57 -40.72 -10.21 -28.11
CA GLY A 57 -39.94 -11.19 -28.85
C GLY A 57 -38.79 -11.76 -28.02
N PRO A 58 -37.81 -12.44 -28.66
CA PRO A 58 -36.64 -12.96 -27.97
C PRO A 58 -35.79 -11.79 -27.44
N GLY A 59 -35.55 -11.75 -26.13
CA GLY A 59 -34.75 -10.73 -25.47
C GLY A 59 -35.23 -10.39 -24.06
N ARG A 60 -34.65 -9.33 -23.49
CA ARG A 60 -35.03 -8.76 -22.18
C ARG A 60 -35.15 -7.25 -22.27
N TRP A 61 -35.98 -6.67 -21.41
CA TRP A 61 -35.90 -5.26 -21.09
C TRP A 61 -34.79 -5.06 -20.07
N MET A 62 -33.94 -4.06 -20.26
CA MET A 62 -32.82 -3.77 -19.38
C MET A 62 -32.83 -2.31 -18.92
N LEU A 63 -32.34 -2.03 -17.72
CA LEU A 63 -32.23 -0.66 -17.22
C LEU A 63 -31.26 0.18 -18.09
N ASP A 64 -31.78 1.24 -18.70
CA ASP A 64 -31.05 2.23 -19.52
C ASP A 64 -30.60 3.39 -18.62
N HIS A 65 -29.70 3.08 -17.68
CA HIS A 65 -29.19 4.01 -16.68
C HIS A 65 -27.79 4.51 -17.05
N GLN A 66 -27.63 5.83 -17.09
CA GLN A 66 -26.38 6.51 -17.46
C GLN A 66 -25.63 7.10 -16.24
N GLY A 67 -25.98 6.68 -15.01
CA GLY A 67 -25.37 7.16 -13.77
C GLY A 67 -24.92 6.02 -12.87
N GLU A 68 -24.45 6.35 -11.67
CA GLU A 68 -23.98 5.36 -10.68
C GLU A 68 -25.11 4.41 -10.25
N LEU A 69 -24.75 3.16 -9.97
CA LEU A 69 -25.67 2.14 -9.46
C LEU A 69 -25.79 2.31 -7.94
N ASN A 70 -26.79 3.07 -7.51
CA ASN A 70 -27.05 3.33 -6.09
C ASN A 70 -27.51 2.05 -5.35
N ALA A 71 -26.88 1.74 -4.22
CA ALA A 71 -27.11 0.53 -3.46
C ALA A 71 -28.54 0.36 -2.96
N ARG A 72 -29.17 1.45 -2.52
CA ARG A 72 -30.55 1.46 -2.02
C ARG A 72 -31.57 1.38 -3.15
N GLU A 73 -31.37 2.20 -4.18
CA GLU A 73 -32.34 2.32 -5.28
C GLU A 73 -32.33 1.11 -6.22
N HIS A 74 -31.14 0.58 -6.50
CA HIS A 74 -30.93 -0.46 -7.50
C HIS A 74 -30.75 -1.83 -6.88
N GLY A 75 -29.93 -1.97 -5.83
CA GLY A 75 -29.70 -3.26 -5.16
C GLY A 75 -30.71 -3.60 -4.08
N LYS A 76 -31.49 -2.62 -3.62
CA LYS A 76 -32.39 -2.73 -2.45
C LYS A 76 -31.65 -3.02 -1.14
N ALA A 77 -30.37 -2.65 -1.05
CA ALA A 77 -29.66 -2.67 0.23
C ALA A 77 -30.31 -1.65 1.17
N THR A 78 -30.45 -1.99 2.44
CA THR A 78 -31.10 -1.14 3.45
C THR A 78 -30.09 -0.16 4.05
N GLY A 79 -28.89 -0.63 4.41
CA GLY A 79 -27.91 0.14 5.14
C GLY A 79 -28.40 0.59 6.52
N ASP A 80 -29.21 -0.24 7.19
CA ASP A 80 -29.85 0.03 8.49
C ASP A 80 -29.06 -0.51 9.71
N GLY A 81 -27.98 -1.24 9.47
CA GLY A 81 -27.15 -1.87 10.50
C GLY A 81 -27.78 -3.09 11.17
N GLN A 82 -28.83 -3.66 10.57
CA GLN A 82 -29.55 -4.84 11.08
C GLN A 82 -29.74 -5.90 9.99
N THR A 83 -30.14 -5.47 8.80
CA THR A 83 -30.39 -6.34 7.67
C THR A 83 -29.06 -6.74 7.01
N ASP A 84 -28.95 -8.01 6.63
CA ASP A 84 -27.85 -8.48 5.81
C ASP A 84 -27.99 -7.98 4.36
N ASP A 85 -27.09 -7.10 3.96
CA ASP A 85 -27.06 -6.45 2.66
C ASP A 85 -26.16 -7.20 1.64
N THR A 86 -25.58 -8.36 2.00
CA THR A 86 -24.67 -9.14 1.13
C THR A 86 -25.25 -9.37 -0.27
N VAL A 87 -26.46 -9.93 -0.37
CA VAL A 87 -27.06 -10.29 -1.67
C VAL A 87 -27.32 -9.04 -2.52
N ALA A 88 -27.84 -7.97 -1.90
CA ALA A 88 -28.16 -6.72 -2.57
C ALA A 88 -26.90 -6.05 -3.15
N LEU A 89 -25.83 -5.97 -2.35
CA LEU A 89 -24.56 -5.39 -2.77
C LEU A 89 -23.87 -6.27 -3.83
N GLN A 90 -23.88 -7.59 -3.66
CA GLN A 90 -23.28 -8.51 -4.62
C GLN A 90 -23.93 -8.43 -6.00
N GLN A 91 -25.26 -8.31 -6.06
CA GLN A 91 -25.98 -8.16 -7.33
C GLN A 91 -25.56 -6.89 -8.10
N LEU A 92 -25.32 -5.79 -7.39
CA LEU A 92 -24.85 -4.54 -7.98
C LEU A 92 -23.43 -4.65 -8.50
N ILE A 93 -22.53 -5.23 -7.70
CA ILE A 93 -21.14 -5.45 -8.09
C ILE A 93 -21.10 -6.33 -9.35
N ASN A 94 -21.82 -7.45 -9.36
CA ASN A 94 -21.91 -8.34 -10.52
C ASN A 94 -22.41 -7.61 -11.77
N PHE A 95 -23.46 -6.80 -11.63
CA PHE A 95 -24.00 -6.03 -12.76
C PHE A 95 -22.98 -5.00 -13.27
N ALA A 96 -22.33 -4.26 -12.37
CA ALA A 96 -21.33 -3.26 -12.73
C ALA A 96 -20.11 -3.90 -13.42
N CYS A 97 -19.56 -4.99 -12.87
CA CYS A 97 -18.45 -5.71 -13.47
C CYS A 97 -18.83 -6.26 -14.85
N LYS A 98 -19.99 -6.91 -14.98
CA LYS A 98 -20.46 -7.44 -16.26
C LYS A 98 -20.56 -6.35 -17.32
N ALA A 99 -21.13 -5.20 -16.97
CA ALA A 99 -21.24 -4.06 -17.87
C ALA A 99 -19.89 -3.50 -18.37
N ASN A 100 -18.78 -3.89 -17.73
CA ASN A 100 -17.43 -3.48 -18.07
C ASN A 100 -16.57 -4.59 -18.67
N ASN A 101 -17.10 -5.80 -18.85
CA ASN A 101 -16.33 -6.94 -19.33
C ASN A 101 -15.93 -6.76 -20.82
N PRO A 102 -14.63 -6.61 -21.13
CA PRO A 102 -14.18 -6.39 -22.50
C PRO A 102 -14.39 -7.60 -23.42
N SER A 103 -14.50 -8.81 -22.87
CA SER A 103 -14.77 -10.01 -23.68
C SER A 103 -16.20 -10.04 -24.21
N GLU A 104 -17.16 -9.45 -23.49
CA GLU A 104 -18.56 -9.34 -23.91
C GLU A 104 -18.80 -8.12 -24.80
N PHE A 105 -18.11 -7.01 -24.53
CA PHE A 105 -18.40 -5.69 -25.12
C PHE A 105 -17.28 -5.08 -25.99
N GLY A 106 -16.12 -5.74 -26.09
CA GLY A 106 -14.93 -5.26 -26.80
C GLY A 106 -14.12 -4.22 -26.02
N ALA A 107 -13.08 -3.68 -26.66
CA ALA A 107 -12.11 -2.77 -26.04
C ALA A 107 -12.69 -1.39 -25.61
N PHE A 108 -13.90 -1.04 -26.05
CA PHE A 108 -14.57 0.23 -25.74
C PHE A 108 -15.54 0.13 -24.55
N SER A 109 -15.23 -0.76 -23.60
CA SER A 109 -16.00 -0.96 -22.39
C SER A 109 -15.90 0.26 -21.45
N PRO A 110 -17.00 0.78 -20.87
CA PRO A 110 -18.36 0.24 -20.95
C PRO A 110 -19.04 0.56 -22.29
N ALA A 111 -19.30 -0.47 -23.10
CA ALA A 111 -20.14 -0.31 -24.27
C ALA A 111 -21.60 -0.24 -23.78
N ASN A 112 -22.41 0.63 -24.40
CA ASN A 112 -23.83 0.86 -24.10
C ASN A 112 -24.17 1.85 -22.96
N GLY A 113 -23.18 2.57 -22.42
CA GLY A 113 -23.45 3.73 -21.53
C GLY A 113 -23.86 3.37 -20.11
N HIS A 114 -23.56 2.14 -19.66
CA HIS A 114 -23.72 1.73 -18.27
C HIS A 114 -22.60 2.31 -17.41
N SER A 115 -22.92 2.66 -16.16
CA SER A 115 -21.88 3.03 -15.20
C SER A 115 -21.18 1.79 -14.67
N ASN A 116 -19.86 1.90 -14.57
CA ASN A 116 -18.99 0.98 -13.86
C ASN A 116 -18.91 1.25 -12.36
N THR A 117 -19.74 2.17 -11.85
CA THR A 117 -19.66 2.65 -10.48
C THR A 117 -20.85 2.14 -9.67
N VAL A 118 -20.56 1.38 -8.62
CA VAL A 118 -21.51 1.07 -7.55
C VAL A 118 -21.38 2.16 -6.49
N TYR A 119 -22.45 2.91 -6.27
CA TYR A 119 -22.50 3.92 -5.22
C TYR A 119 -23.24 3.39 -4.00
N ILE A 120 -22.56 3.33 -2.85
CA ILE A 120 -23.12 2.88 -1.58
C ILE A 120 -23.27 4.13 -0.68
N PRO A 121 -24.49 4.67 -0.55
CA PRO A 121 -24.72 5.91 0.19
C PRO A 121 -24.51 5.72 1.70
N HIS A 122 -24.52 6.82 2.45
CA HIS A 122 -24.42 6.82 3.90
C HIS A 122 -25.43 5.86 4.55
N GLY A 123 -24.90 4.96 5.39
CA GLY A 123 -25.63 3.93 6.11
C GLY A 123 -24.67 2.94 6.75
N THR A 124 -25.21 1.98 7.50
CA THR A 124 -24.45 0.84 8.03
C THR A 124 -24.92 -0.42 7.33
N TYR A 125 -24.06 -1.03 6.54
CA TYR A 125 -24.36 -2.21 5.73
C TYR A 125 -23.71 -3.41 6.41
N LEU A 126 -24.52 -4.38 6.84
CA LEU A 126 -24.00 -5.64 7.36
C LEU A 126 -23.82 -6.60 6.18
N VAL A 127 -22.75 -7.37 6.19
CA VAL A 127 -22.56 -8.48 5.24
C VAL A 127 -22.17 -9.73 6.00
N THR A 128 -22.72 -10.87 5.59
CA THR A 128 -22.42 -12.19 6.18
C THR A 128 -21.62 -13.10 5.25
N ASP A 129 -21.34 -12.62 4.04
CA ASP A 129 -20.47 -13.29 3.08
C ASP A 129 -19.51 -12.32 2.40
N GLU A 130 -18.50 -12.86 1.72
CA GLU A 130 -17.56 -12.06 0.93
C GLU A 130 -18.29 -11.36 -0.22
N LEU A 131 -17.98 -10.08 -0.42
CA LEU A 131 -18.37 -9.36 -1.63
C LEU A 131 -17.33 -9.62 -2.72
N ILE A 132 -17.67 -10.50 -3.64
CA ILE A 132 -16.82 -10.89 -4.77
C ILE A 132 -16.81 -9.78 -5.80
N VAL A 133 -15.62 -9.32 -6.20
CA VAL A 133 -15.41 -8.33 -7.25
C VAL A 133 -14.76 -9.04 -8.44
N PRO A 134 -15.55 -9.58 -9.39
CA PRO A 134 -15.03 -10.43 -10.45
C PRO A 134 -14.39 -9.65 -11.61
N GLY A 135 -14.50 -8.33 -11.67
CA GLY A 135 -13.96 -7.54 -12.79
C GLY A 135 -13.88 -6.05 -12.48
N SER A 136 -13.73 -5.22 -13.51
CA SER A 136 -13.57 -3.77 -13.37
C SER A 136 -14.80 -3.11 -12.76
N VAL A 137 -14.62 -2.40 -11.64
CA VAL A 137 -15.70 -1.66 -10.97
C VAL A 137 -15.12 -0.56 -10.08
N THR A 138 -15.81 0.57 -10.02
CA THR A 138 -15.61 1.58 -8.98
C THR A 138 -16.64 1.34 -7.87
N ILE A 139 -16.19 1.09 -6.64
CA ILE A 139 -17.03 1.03 -5.45
C ILE A 139 -16.86 2.38 -4.75
N ARG A 140 -17.82 3.26 -4.97
CA ARG A 140 -17.87 4.59 -4.38
C ARG A 140 -18.74 4.57 -3.14
N MET A 141 -18.23 5.11 -2.06
CA MET A 141 -18.90 5.22 -0.77
C MET A 141 -18.92 6.69 -0.33
N ASP A 142 -19.90 7.08 0.48
CA ASP A 142 -19.86 8.40 1.11
C ASP A 142 -18.65 8.48 2.04
N ARG A 143 -17.87 9.56 1.88
CA ARG A 143 -16.60 9.75 2.58
C ARG A 143 -16.77 9.60 4.09
N ALA A 144 -15.82 8.89 4.67
CA ALA A 144 -15.76 8.68 6.09
C ALA A 144 -15.40 9.98 6.83
N THR A 145 -16.01 10.16 7.99
CA THR A 145 -15.50 11.01 9.07
C THR A 145 -15.41 10.15 10.32
N ALA A 146 -14.84 10.68 11.41
CA ALA A 146 -14.78 10.03 12.72
C ALA A 146 -16.08 9.32 13.14
N TYR A 147 -17.23 9.87 12.77
CA TYR A 147 -18.54 9.44 13.25
C TYR A 147 -19.59 9.21 12.16
N GLY A 148 -19.27 9.40 10.88
CA GLY A 148 -20.25 9.33 9.78
C GLY A 148 -19.66 8.86 8.47
N GLY A 149 -20.52 8.66 7.47
CA GLY A 149 -20.17 8.07 6.17
C GLY A 149 -20.61 6.62 6.07
N THR A 150 -20.45 6.03 4.88
CA THR A 150 -20.85 4.64 4.63
C THR A 150 -20.01 3.69 5.47
N ARG A 151 -20.64 2.74 6.17
CA ARG A 151 -19.96 1.67 6.92
C ARG A 151 -20.35 0.33 6.33
N ILE A 152 -19.37 -0.51 6.02
CA ILE A 152 -19.63 -1.90 5.61
C ILE A 152 -18.93 -2.81 6.62
N ILE A 153 -19.70 -3.68 7.25
CA ILE A 153 -19.25 -4.51 8.36
C ILE A 153 -19.40 -5.98 7.98
N GLN A 154 -18.27 -6.69 7.87
CA GLN A 154 -18.26 -8.13 7.72
C GLN A 154 -18.55 -8.79 9.07
N GLN A 155 -19.68 -9.48 9.18
CA GLN A 155 -20.17 -10.09 10.42
C GLN A 155 -19.58 -11.48 10.67
N MET A 156 -19.14 -12.17 9.62
CA MET A 156 -18.67 -13.55 9.75
C MET A 156 -17.16 -13.62 9.89
N GLU A 157 -16.72 -14.40 10.86
CA GLU A 157 -15.29 -14.62 11.08
C GLU A 157 -14.66 -15.40 9.92
N GLY A 158 -13.37 -15.18 9.67
CA GLY A 158 -12.64 -16.00 8.70
C GLY A 158 -13.03 -15.72 7.24
N LYS A 159 -13.71 -14.59 6.98
CA LYS A 159 -14.10 -14.15 5.63
C LYS A 159 -13.53 -12.79 5.30
N HIS A 160 -13.13 -12.64 4.03
CA HIS A 160 -12.81 -11.32 3.51
C HIS A 160 -14.07 -10.44 3.44
N LEU A 161 -13.91 -9.11 3.52
CA LEU A 161 -15.04 -8.23 3.22
C LEU A 161 -15.23 -8.09 1.70
N PHE A 162 -14.19 -7.66 1.00
CA PHE A 162 -14.12 -7.65 -0.45
C PHE A 162 -13.06 -8.62 -0.95
N HIS A 163 -13.42 -9.42 -1.96
CA HIS A 163 -12.51 -10.37 -2.60
C HIS A 163 -12.44 -10.10 -4.11
N ILE A 164 -11.32 -9.56 -4.56
CA ILE A 164 -11.07 -9.29 -5.99
C ILE A 164 -10.67 -10.59 -6.70
N LYS A 165 -11.50 -11.04 -7.65
CA LYS A 165 -11.31 -12.26 -8.43
C LYS A 165 -11.15 -11.96 -9.91
N LYS A 166 -10.59 -12.91 -10.66
CA LYS A 166 -10.41 -12.78 -12.11
C LYS A 166 -11.77 -12.76 -12.81
N ASP A 167 -11.89 -11.96 -13.87
CA ASP A 167 -13.07 -12.01 -14.73
C ASP A 167 -12.99 -13.25 -15.64
N THR A 168 -14.01 -13.46 -16.46
CA THR A 168 -14.06 -14.52 -17.47
C THR A 168 -12.92 -14.43 -18.48
N ASP A 169 -12.30 -13.27 -18.65
CA ASP A 169 -11.14 -13.05 -19.51
C ASP A 169 -9.79 -13.40 -18.84
N GLY A 170 -9.81 -13.84 -17.58
CA GLY A 170 -8.63 -14.23 -16.81
C GLY A 170 -7.84 -13.05 -16.21
N THR A 171 -8.33 -11.82 -16.36
CA THR A 171 -7.73 -10.62 -15.79
C THR A 171 -8.76 -9.95 -14.87
N SER A 172 -8.33 -9.35 -13.75
CA SER A 172 -9.15 -8.33 -13.09
C SER A 172 -8.34 -7.06 -13.13
N SER A 173 -8.84 -6.08 -13.88
CA SER A 173 -8.20 -4.78 -13.99
C SER A 173 -9.15 -3.67 -13.57
N GLY A 174 -8.63 -2.58 -13.02
CA GLY A 174 -9.42 -1.35 -12.83
C GLY A 174 -10.48 -1.43 -11.72
N VAL A 175 -10.12 -1.98 -10.56
CA VAL A 175 -10.97 -1.92 -9.36
C VAL A 175 -10.62 -0.66 -8.56
N PHE A 176 -11.60 0.18 -8.25
CA PHE A 176 -11.38 1.41 -7.48
C PHE A 176 -12.31 1.50 -6.28
N PHE A 177 -11.76 1.47 -5.07
CA PHE A 177 -12.48 1.77 -3.84
C PHE A 177 -12.29 3.23 -3.47
N TRP A 178 -13.39 3.95 -3.24
CA TRP A 178 -13.34 5.38 -2.92
C TRP A 178 -14.25 5.73 -1.75
N GLY A 179 -13.67 6.19 -0.63
CA GLY A 179 -14.41 6.61 0.56
C GLY A 179 -14.84 5.46 1.48
N GLY A 180 -15.76 5.75 2.41
CA GLY A 180 -16.35 4.76 3.31
C GLY A 180 -15.44 4.26 4.44
N ILE A 181 -16.05 3.45 5.30
CA ILE A 181 -15.44 2.81 6.46
C ILE A 181 -15.64 1.30 6.33
N LEU A 182 -14.56 0.55 6.31
CA LEU A 182 -14.56 -0.91 6.23
C LEU A 182 -14.17 -1.50 7.59
N ILE A 183 -14.97 -2.43 8.09
CA ILE A 183 -14.89 -2.95 9.45
C ILE A 183 -15.05 -4.47 9.44
N GLN A 184 -14.25 -5.18 10.26
CA GLN A 184 -14.61 -6.54 10.64
C GLN A 184 -15.37 -6.52 11.97
N GLY A 185 -16.45 -7.28 12.03
CA GLY A 185 -17.25 -7.52 13.24
C GLY A 185 -16.62 -8.49 14.25
N SER A 186 -15.52 -9.17 13.91
CA SER A 186 -14.81 -10.11 14.79
C SER A 186 -13.43 -9.61 15.20
N SER A 187 -13.05 -9.94 16.44
CA SER A 187 -11.70 -9.76 16.99
C SER A 187 -10.83 -11.00 16.87
N VAL A 188 -11.35 -12.11 16.33
CA VAL A 188 -10.60 -13.36 16.17
C VAL A 188 -9.63 -13.21 15.00
N GLN A 189 -8.36 -13.50 15.27
CA GLN A 189 -7.31 -13.40 14.26
C GLN A 189 -7.33 -14.65 13.37
N HIS A 190 -7.72 -14.47 12.11
CA HIS A 190 -7.50 -15.47 11.07
C HIS A 190 -6.31 -15.08 10.19
N PRO A 191 -5.35 -15.99 9.96
CA PRO A 191 -4.27 -15.74 9.00
C PRO A 191 -4.84 -15.36 7.63
N GLU A 192 -4.18 -14.42 6.96
CA GLU A 192 -4.54 -13.94 5.60
C GLU A 192 -5.85 -13.17 5.43
N ILE A 193 -6.80 -13.22 6.37
CA ILE A 193 -8.07 -12.50 6.25
C ILE A 193 -7.87 -10.99 6.21
N ALA A 194 -8.61 -10.36 5.30
CA ALA A 194 -8.49 -8.95 5.00
C ALA A 194 -9.82 -8.30 4.65
N LEU A 195 -9.94 -6.99 4.89
CA LEU A 195 -11.12 -6.22 4.46
C LEU A 195 -11.13 -6.04 2.94
N ILE A 196 -9.97 -5.81 2.33
CA ILE A 196 -9.80 -5.90 0.88
C ILE A 196 -8.73 -6.95 0.59
N TYR A 197 -9.14 -8.04 -0.04
CA TYR A 197 -8.27 -9.14 -0.42
C TYR A 197 -8.17 -9.25 -1.93
N ALA A 198 -6.96 -9.52 -2.39
CA ALA A 198 -6.67 -9.68 -3.81
C ALA A 198 -5.53 -10.69 -4.03
N GLY A 199 -5.87 -11.90 -4.49
CA GLY A 199 -4.93 -12.89 -5.03
C GLY A 199 -4.58 -14.06 -4.12
N ASP A 200 -4.51 -15.29 -4.65
CA ASP A 200 -3.50 -16.35 -4.48
C ASP A 200 -3.55 -17.36 -5.66
N ASP A 201 -2.61 -18.32 -5.72
CA ASP A 201 -2.37 -19.36 -6.73
C ASP A 201 -3.61 -19.77 -7.55
N ASP A 202 -3.41 -19.91 -8.87
CA ASP A 202 -4.43 -20.11 -9.92
C ASP A 202 -5.57 -21.13 -9.59
N ALA A 203 -5.38 -21.98 -8.58
CA ALA A 203 -6.34 -22.90 -7.99
C ALA A 203 -7.67 -22.25 -7.54
N GLN A 204 -7.69 -21.00 -7.04
CA GLN A 204 -8.94 -20.36 -6.56
C GLN A 204 -9.61 -19.41 -7.55
N GLY A 205 -8.97 -19.18 -8.69
CA GLY A 205 -9.48 -18.25 -9.70
C GLY A 205 -9.27 -16.78 -9.35
N ASP A 206 -8.23 -16.45 -8.61
CA ASP A 206 -7.99 -15.06 -8.21
C ASP A 206 -7.31 -14.24 -9.32
N ALA A 207 -7.52 -12.93 -9.24
CA ALA A 207 -7.07 -11.99 -10.26
C ALA A 207 -5.55 -11.80 -10.32
N ASN A 208 -5.05 -11.51 -11.51
CA ASN A 208 -3.85 -10.69 -11.66
C ASN A 208 -4.27 -9.24 -11.43
N ASN A 209 -4.20 -8.74 -10.20
CA ASN A 209 -4.72 -7.41 -9.83
C ASN A 209 -3.93 -6.29 -10.53
N GLN A 210 -4.41 -5.84 -11.68
CA GLN A 210 -3.77 -4.75 -12.42
C GLN A 210 -4.60 -3.48 -12.22
N SER A 211 -3.99 -2.38 -11.78
CA SER A 211 -4.71 -1.13 -11.54
C SER A 211 -5.81 -1.24 -10.48
N THR A 212 -5.45 -1.66 -9.26
CA THR A 212 -6.33 -1.56 -8.09
C THR A 212 -6.03 -0.28 -7.32
N TYR A 213 -7.04 0.57 -7.17
CA TYR A 213 -6.93 1.84 -6.47
C TYR A 213 -7.81 1.83 -5.22
N ILE A 214 -7.30 2.39 -4.13
CA ILE A 214 -7.96 2.48 -2.84
C ILE A 214 -7.69 3.90 -2.33
N GLU A 215 -8.71 4.75 -2.30
CA GLU A 215 -8.55 6.17 -1.96
C GLU A 215 -9.54 6.61 -0.87
N GLY A 216 -9.03 7.29 0.16
CA GLY A 216 -9.89 7.90 1.18
C GLY A 216 -10.73 6.89 1.97
N VAL A 217 -10.31 5.63 2.00
CA VAL A 217 -11.00 4.54 2.73
C VAL A 217 -10.50 4.52 4.17
N TRP A 218 -11.41 4.33 5.11
CA TRP A 218 -11.07 4.15 6.51
C TRP A 218 -11.19 2.69 6.92
N PHE A 219 -10.10 2.08 7.38
CA PHE A 219 -10.08 0.70 7.86
C PHE A 219 -10.07 0.66 9.38
N ARG A 220 -10.96 -0.15 9.97
CA ARG A 220 -11.04 -0.34 11.43
C ARG A 220 -11.16 -1.82 11.78
N THR A 221 -10.42 -2.22 12.81
CA THR A 221 -10.50 -3.54 13.44
C THR A 221 -10.56 -4.73 12.46
N PRO A 222 -9.65 -4.85 11.47
CA PRO A 222 -9.57 -6.08 10.68
C PRO A 222 -9.16 -7.27 11.55
N GLU A 223 -9.53 -8.48 11.14
CA GLU A 223 -9.07 -9.71 11.82
C GLU A 223 -7.57 -9.86 11.78
N ASN A 224 -6.96 -9.49 10.65
CA ASN A 224 -5.51 -9.57 10.50
C ASN A 224 -4.95 -8.46 9.61
N TYR A 225 -5.50 -8.27 8.41
CA TYR A 225 -5.08 -7.21 7.48
C TYR A 225 -6.24 -6.28 7.11
N ALA A 226 -5.97 -4.99 6.96
CA ALA A 226 -6.92 -4.10 6.27
C ALA A 226 -6.90 -4.39 4.76
N ILE A 227 -5.70 -4.51 4.19
CA ILE A 227 -5.47 -4.77 2.78
C ILE A 227 -4.45 -5.91 2.63
N ASN A 228 -4.77 -6.92 1.82
CA ASN A 228 -3.84 -8.01 1.48
C ASN A 228 -3.88 -8.23 -0.04
N ILE A 229 -2.85 -7.74 -0.75
CA ILE A 229 -2.72 -7.85 -2.21
C ILE A 229 -1.48 -8.69 -2.51
N ARG A 230 -1.71 -9.92 -2.94
CA ARG A 230 -0.66 -10.93 -3.09
C ARG A 230 0.09 -10.85 -4.41
N ARG A 231 -0.57 -10.44 -5.49
CA ARG A 231 0.05 -10.22 -6.82
C ARG A 231 -0.63 -9.08 -7.56
N GLY A 232 0.09 -8.41 -8.45
CA GLY A 232 -0.50 -7.34 -9.26
C GLY A 232 0.48 -6.31 -9.82
N GLY A 233 -0.07 -5.27 -10.44
CA GLY A 233 0.67 -4.12 -10.94
C GLY A 233 -0.15 -2.83 -10.81
N ASP A 234 0.51 -1.67 -10.75
CA ASP A 234 -0.15 -0.35 -10.70
C ASP A 234 -1.15 -0.24 -9.53
N ILE A 235 -0.72 -0.62 -8.33
CA ILE A 235 -1.58 -0.58 -7.14
C ILE A 235 -1.42 0.77 -6.44
N LYS A 236 -2.51 1.46 -6.11
CA LYS A 236 -2.47 2.77 -5.43
C LYS A 236 -3.31 2.75 -4.16
N ILE A 237 -2.69 3.06 -3.03
CA ILE A 237 -3.33 3.21 -1.73
C ILE A 237 -3.09 4.65 -1.29
N LEU A 238 -4.11 5.48 -1.37
CA LEU A 238 -3.99 6.93 -1.30
C LEU A 238 -4.91 7.49 -0.21
N ASP A 239 -4.38 8.39 0.63
CA ASP A 239 -5.17 9.16 1.60
C ASP A 239 -6.08 8.29 2.49
N CYS A 240 -5.68 7.04 2.74
CA CYS A 240 -6.41 6.09 3.56
C CYS A 240 -6.07 6.26 5.03
N THR A 241 -7.00 5.90 5.90
CA THR A 241 -6.74 5.87 7.35
C THR A 241 -6.84 4.42 7.85
N PHE A 242 -5.90 4.02 8.69
CA PHE A 242 -5.85 2.71 9.35
C PHE A 242 -5.92 2.97 10.85
N ASP A 243 -7.10 2.80 11.45
CA ASP A 243 -7.40 3.24 12.82
C ASP A 243 -7.66 2.05 13.74
N VAL A 244 -6.85 1.95 14.79
CA VAL A 244 -6.87 0.90 15.82
C VAL A 244 -6.86 -0.47 15.16
N ILE A 245 -5.72 -0.81 14.56
CA ILE A 245 -5.52 -2.08 13.88
C ILE A 245 -4.83 -3.04 14.86
N PRO A 246 -5.52 -4.10 15.33
CA PRO A 246 -4.99 -4.97 16.39
C PRO A 246 -3.79 -5.81 15.94
N PHE A 247 -3.57 -5.91 14.62
CA PHE A 247 -2.47 -6.69 14.05
C PHE A 247 -1.78 -5.91 12.93
N ASN A 248 -2.10 -6.20 11.67
CA ASN A 248 -1.40 -5.66 10.50
C ASN A 248 -2.33 -4.78 9.65
N ALA A 249 -1.80 -3.73 9.02
CA ALA A 249 -2.60 -2.88 8.13
C ALA A 249 -2.53 -3.38 6.68
N ILE A 250 -1.36 -3.31 6.05
CA ILE A 250 -1.20 -3.66 4.63
C ILE A 250 -0.22 -4.83 4.46
N LYS A 251 -0.56 -5.80 3.62
CA LYS A 251 0.35 -6.84 3.13
C LYS A 251 0.43 -6.80 1.61
N LEU A 252 1.65 -6.75 1.08
CA LEU A 252 1.93 -6.71 -0.36
C LEU A 252 2.87 -7.84 -0.80
N GLY A 253 2.47 -8.57 -1.82
CA GLY A 253 3.27 -9.64 -2.41
C GLY A 253 3.21 -10.96 -1.63
N THR A 254 3.91 -11.96 -2.14
CA THR A 254 4.21 -13.21 -1.43
C THR A 254 5.69 -13.57 -1.58
N LEU A 255 6.11 -14.70 -1.03
CA LEU A 255 7.46 -15.22 -1.25
C LEU A 255 7.71 -15.64 -2.71
N THR A 256 6.65 -16.02 -3.43
CA THR A 256 6.71 -16.57 -4.79
C THR A 256 6.19 -15.62 -5.86
N THR A 257 5.39 -14.62 -5.48
CA THR A 257 4.75 -13.67 -6.40
C THR A 257 5.14 -12.24 -6.05
N ARG A 258 5.20 -11.40 -7.09
CA ARG A 258 5.59 -10.00 -6.96
C ARG A 258 4.46 -9.06 -7.31
N LEU A 259 4.44 -7.95 -6.63
CA LEU A 259 3.64 -6.78 -6.98
C LEU A 259 4.54 -5.74 -7.64
N THR A 260 4.14 -5.23 -8.80
CA THR A 260 4.94 -4.25 -9.57
C THR A 260 4.33 -2.85 -9.51
N HIS A 261 5.15 -1.81 -9.42
CA HIS A 261 4.70 -0.40 -9.54
C HIS A 261 3.57 -0.01 -8.57
N ALA A 262 3.76 -0.25 -7.27
CA ALA A 262 2.80 0.19 -6.25
C ALA A 262 3.14 1.57 -5.69
N LEU A 263 2.11 2.26 -5.20
CA LEU A 263 2.21 3.52 -4.47
C LEU A 263 1.33 3.47 -3.22
N ILE A 264 1.93 3.77 -2.07
CA ILE A 264 1.23 4.07 -0.81
C ILE A 264 1.55 5.51 -0.44
N ARG A 265 0.57 6.40 -0.44
CA ARG A 265 0.80 7.83 -0.18
C ARG A 265 -0.29 8.52 0.63
N GLY A 266 0.12 9.46 1.49
CA GLY A 266 -0.81 10.32 2.23
C GLY A 266 -1.64 9.58 3.27
N CYS A 267 -1.28 8.33 3.59
CA CYS A 267 -2.04 7.51 4.51
C CYS A 267 -1.70 7.83 5.97
N THR A 268 -2.66 7.60 6.86
CA THR A 268 -2.48 7.71 8.31
C THR A 268 -2.64 6.35 8.96
N PHE A 269 -1.63 5.92 9.72
CA PHE A 269 -1.63 4.69 10.50
C PHE A 269 -1.67 5.06 11.98
N PHE A 270 -2.78 4.76 12.66
CA PHE A 270 -2.98 5.11 14.07
C PHE A 270 -3.18 3.85 14.90
N GLN A 271 -2.28 3.65 15.88
CA GLN A 271 -2.31 2.50 16.79
C GLN A 271 -2.37 1.14 16.08
N VAL A 272 -1.45 0.92 15.14
CA VAL A 272 -1.29 -0.40 14.50
C VAL A 272 -0.37 -1.23 15.40
N ALA A 273 -0.80 -2.39 15.87
CA ALA A 273 -0.07 -3.11 16.91
C ALA A 273 1.21 -3.82 16.43
N LEU A 274 1.22 -4.34 15.19
CA LEU A 274 2.31 -5.12 14.62
C LEU A 274 2.93 -4.43 13.40
N ASN A 275 2.42 -4.65 12.19
CA ASN A 275 3.02 -4.10 10.97
C ASN A 275 2.08 -3.14 10.26
N CYS A 276 2.52 -1.92 10.00
CA CYS A 276 1.75 -1.01 9.14
C CYS A 276 1.81 -1.49 7.69
N ILE A 277 2.99 -1.82 7.18
CA ILE A 277 3.19 -2.28 5.81
C ILE A 277 4.14 -3.49 5.83
N GLN A 278 3.60 -4.68 5.57
CA GLN A 278 4.36 -5.89 5.34
C GLN A 278 4.60 -6.08 3.84
N VAL A 279 5.87 -6.24 3.45
CA VAL A 279 6.30 -6.35 2.06
C VAL A 279 7.05 -7.66 1.85
N LEU A 280 6.48 -8.58 1.09
CA LEU A 280 7.11 -9.88 0.82
C LEU A 280 7.75 -9.90 -0.57
N GLY A 281 7.04 -9.44 -1.60
CA GLY A 281 7.53 -9.49 -2.98
C GLY A 281 7.10 -8.27 -3.78
N VAL A 282 8.03 -7.35 -4.06
CA VAL A 282 7.72 -6.11 -4.79
C VAL A 282 8.82 -5.68 -5.74
N GLU A 283 8.40 -4.98 -6.79
CA GLU A 283 9.27 -4.30 -7.76
C GLU A 283 8.74 -2.88 -8.02
N GLY A 284 9.49 -1.85 -7.65
CA GLY A 284 9.09 -0.46 -7.85
C GLY A 284 7.98 0.01 -6.89
N LEU A 285 8.03 -0.38 -5.62
CA LEU A 285 7.10 0.11 -4.59
C LEU A 285 7.55 1.48 -4.07
N VAL A 286 6.64 2.45 -4.02
CA VAL A 286 6.86 3.77 -3.42
C VAL A 286 5.95 3.94 -2.19
N ILE A 287 6.54 4.31 -1.05
CA ILE A 287 5.86 4.61 0.21
C ILE A 287 6.20 6.06 0.58
N ALA A 288 5.28 6.98 0.36
CA ALA A 288 5.54 8.42 0.43
C ALA A 288 4.58 9.19 1.35
N ASP A 289 5.08 10.19 2.07
CA ASP A 289 4.24 11.19 2.76
C ASP A 289 3.16 10.60 3.70
N ASN A 290 3.46 9.47 4.35
CA ASN A 290 2.55 8.83 5.30
C ASN A 290 2.84 9.27 6.74
N ASN A 291 1.81 9.24 7.57
CA ASN A 291 1.91 9.52 9.00
C ASN A 291 1.63 8.25 9.81
N VAL A 292 2.51 7.91 10.75
CA VAL A 292 2.31 6.79 11.67
C VAL A 292 2.35 7.32 13.09
N TRP A 293 1.35 6.99 13.89
CA TRP A 293 1.22 7.49 15.24
C TRP A 293 0.77 6.39 16.19
N ASP A 294 1.56 6.16 17.24
CA ASP A 294 1.16 5.40 18.41
C ASP A 294 1.03 6.32 19.64
N ASN A 295 0.07 6.04 20.52
CA ASN A 295 -0.13 6.85 21.72
C ASN A 295 1.07 6.72 22.67
N ASP A 296 1.40 7.83 23.34
CA ASP A 296 2.42 7.84 24.38
C ASP A 296 2.08 6.79 25.46
N GLY A 297 3.06 5.95 25.83
CA GLY A 297 2.90 4.93 26.88
C GLY A 297 2.35 3.58 26.40
N ASN A 298 1.96 3.45 25.13
CA ASN A 298 1.65 2.15 24.55
C ASN A 298 2.95 1.39 24.23
N ASN A 299 3.08 0.17 24.74
CA ASN A 299 4.18 -0.75 24.41
C ASN A 299 3.81 -1.62 23.20
N LEU A 300 3.44 -1.00 22.08
CA LEU A 300 3.20 -1.75 20.84
C LEU A 300 4.54 -2.17 20.22
N SER A 301 4.52 -3.23 19.42
CA SER A 301 5.69 -3.74 18.69
C SER A 301 5.71 -3.21 17.25
N THR A 302 5.18 -2.00 17.06
CA THR A 302 4.86 -1.45 15.75
C THR A 302 6.11 -1.32 14.87
N THR A 303 6.04 -1.93 13.70
CA THR A 303 6.98 -1.76 12.61
C THR A 303 6.26 -1.04 11.49
N PHE A 304 6.78 0.12 11.05
CA PHE A 304 6.14 0.84 9.95
C PHE A 304 6.28 0.05 8.64
N ILE A 305 7.50 -0.36 8.29
CA ILE A 305 7.76 -1.17 7.10
C ILE A 305 8.51 -2.44 7.50
N ASP A 306 7.89 -3.59 7.32
CA ASP A 306 8.53 -4.90 7.48
C ASP A 306 8.67 -5.59 6.13
N ALA A 307 9.84 -5.48 5.51
CA ALA A 307 10.14 -6.10 4.23
C ALA A 307 10.98 -7.38 4.43
N GLY A 308 10.30 -8.53 4.45
CA GLY A 308 10.90 -9.80 4.82
C GLY A 308 10.67 -10.96 3.86
N ASP A 309 11.62 -11.90 3.89
CA ASP A 309 11.62 -13.25 3.31
C ASP A 309 11.42 -13.42 1.79
N GLY A 310 11.02 -12.38 1.03
CA GLY A 310 10.89 -12.47 -0.43
C GLY A 310 11.81 -11.54 -1.21
N SER A 311 11.41 -11.15 -2.43
CA SER A 311 12.28 -10.39 -3.36
C SER A 311 11.85 -8.93 -3.43
N ILE A 312 12.75 -8.03 -3.02
CA ILE A 312 12.50 -6.58 -2.97
C ILE A 312 13.41 -5.87 -3.97
N GLN A 313 12.80 -5.18 -4.95
CA GLN A 313 13.53 -4.41 -5.97
C GLN A 313 12.92 -3.02 -6.11
N GLY A 314 13.73 -1.96 -6.08
CA GLY A 314 13.25 -0.59 -6.30
C GLY A 314 12.26 -0.09 -5.23
N LEU A 315 12.44 -0.44 -3.96
CA LEU A 315 11.65 0.10 -2.85
C LEU A 315 12.08 1.55 -2.56
N THR A 316 11.16 2.50 -2.61
CA THR A 316 11.39 3.91 -2.24
C THR A 316 10.52 4.30 -1.07
N VAL A 317 11.13 4.83 0.00
CA VAL A 317 10.48 5.28 1.24
C VAL A 317 10.86 6.74 1.48
N VAL A 318 9.93 7.66 1.30
CA VAL A 318 10.22 9.11 1.28
C VAL A 318 9.23 9.96 2.03
N GLY A 319 9.72 10.96 2.79
CA GLY A 319 8.86 12.01 3.36
C GLY A 319 7.88 11.52 4.44
N ASN A 320 8.05 10.31 4.97
CA ASN A 320 7.15 9.76 5.99
C ASN A 320 7.49 10.33 7.37
N THR A 321 6.46 10.48 8.21
CA THR A 321 6.61 10.89 9.60
C THR A 321 6.11 9.80 10.53
N THR A 322 6.91 9.40 11.52
CA THR A 322 6.50 8.45 12.57
C THR A 322 6.58 9.08 13.95
N ARG A 323 5.66 8.71 14.84
CA ARG A 323 5.69 9.09 16.26
C ARG A 323 5.43 7.88 17.15
N ASN A 324 6.34 7.64 18.11
CA ASN A 324 6.31 6.50 19.03
C ASN A 324 6.28 5.12 18.36
N VAL A 325 6.78 5.02 17.13
CA VAL A 325 6.92 3.75 16.44
C VAL A 325 8.26 3.13 16.84
N PRO A 326 8.30 1.89 17.37
CA PRO A 326 9.56 1.24 17.70
C PRO A 326 10.52 1.12 16.53
N LEU A 327 10.07 0.57 15.40
CA LEU A 327 10.92 0.26 14.25
C LEU A 327 10.37 0.89 12.98
N PHE A 328 11.16 1.75 12.34
CA PHE A 328 10.71 2.43 11.11
C PHE A 328 10.76 1.47 9.91
N CYS A 329 11.91 0.86 9.64
CA CYS A 329 12.04 -0.09 8.53
C CYS A 329 12.90 -1.30 8.92
N ARG A 330 12.35 -2.50 8.72
CA ARG A 330 13.08 -3.77 8.74
C ARG A 330 13.24 -4.30 7.33
N LEU A 331 14.46 -4.69 6.98
CA LEU A 331 14.79 -5.42 5.75
C LEU A 331 15.45 -6.74 6.16
N SER A 332 14.72 -7.87 6.06
CA SER A 332 15.24 -9.20 6.44
C SER A 332 15.61 -10.09 5.26
N THR A 333 15.65 -9.55 4.05
CA THR A 333 15.93 -10.29 2.81
C THR A 333 16.94 -9.56 1.93
N SER A 334 17.41 -10.23 0.88
CA SER A 334 18.20 -9.59 -0.16
C SER A 334 17.34 -8.61 -0.96
N ALA A 335 17.82 -7.38 -1.10
CA ALA A 335 17.09 -6.32 -1.77
C ALA A 335 18.01 -5.49 -2.68
N ARG A 336 17.43 -4.85 -3.70
CA ARG A 336 18.18 -4.04 -4.68
C ARG A 336 17.52 -2.69 -4.89
N GLY A 337 18.33 -1.63 -4.93
CA GLY A 337 17.86 -0.29 -5.25
C GLY A 337 16.84 0.25 -4.22
N VAL A 338 17.11 0.02 -2.93
CA VAL A 338 16.25 0.54 -1.86
C VAL A 338 16.64 1.98 -1.54
N THR A 339 15.69 2.91 -1.59
CA THR A 339 15.89 4.31 -1.20
C THR A 339 15.05 4.62 0.04
N ILE A 340 15.67 5.14 1.10
CA ILE A 340 15.01 5.61 2.33
C ILE A 340 15.50 7.03 2.58
N THR A 341 14.66 8.03 2.27
CA THR A 341 15.08 9.43 2.24
C THR A 341 14.11 10.42 2.86
N GLY A 342 14.62 11.42 3.57
CA GLY A 342 13.80 12.55 4.04
C GLY A 342 12.70 12.16 5.02
N ASN A 343 12.86 11.07 5.77
CA ASN A 343 11.86 10.63 6.76
C ASN A 343 12.15 11.22 8.15
N GLY A 344 11.09 11.54 8.89
CA GLY A 344 11.16 12.07 10.24
C GLY A 344 10.60 11.09 11.27
N CYS A 345 11.45 10.62 12.18
CA CYS A 345 11.07 9.68 13.24
C CYS A 345 11.15 10.37 14.60
N PHE A 346 10.00 10.63 15.21
CA PHE A 346 9.92 11.26 16.52
C PHE A 346 9.59 10.24 17.61
N ARG A 347 10.33 10.31 18.72
CA ARG A 347 10.17 9.42 19.87
C ARG A 347 10.32 7.94 19.49
N GLN A 348 11.28 7.65 18.63
CA GLN A 348 11.63 6.30 18.22
C GLN A 348 12.23 5.53 19.40
N THR A 349 11.82 4.28 19.64
CA THR A 349 12.42 3.46 20.72
C THR A 349 13.49 2.48 20.20
N HIS A 350 13.43 2.10 18.92
CA HIS A 350 14.40 1.21 18.26
C HIS A 350 14.91 1.80 16.93
N GLN A 351 15.30 0.97 15.96
CA GLN A 351 16.03 1.41 14.76
C GLN A 351 15.19 2.25 13.78
N LEU A 352 15.85 3.16 13.05
CA LEU A 352 15.34 3.70 11.79
C LEU A 352 15.40 2.60 10.71
N VAL A 353 16.55 1.94 10.58
CA VAL A 353 16.72 0.83 9.63
C VAL A 353 17.37 -0.35 10.35
N GLN A 354 16.70 -1.50 10.30
CA GLN A 354 17.25 -2.79 10.74
C GLN A 354 17.45 -3.69 9.53
N LEU A 355 18.70 -4.08 9.27
CA LEU A 355 19.07 -5.05 8.23
C LEU A 355 19.41 -6.40 8.88
N THR A 356 18.65 -7.44 8.54
CA THR A 356 18.74 -8.77 9.17
C THR A 356 18.52 -9.90 8.15
N GLY A 357 18.45 -11.15 8.61
CA GLY A 357 18.04 -12.32 7.82
C GLY A 357 19.09 -12.90 6.87
N GLY A 358 20.35 -12.47 6.96
CA GLY A 358 21.47 -13.06 6.23
C GLY A 358 21.57 -12.65 4.75
N GLY A 359 20.66 -11.82 4.24
CA GLY A 359 20.68 -11.33 2.86
C GLY A 359 21.80 -10.33 2.56
N VAL A 360 21.76 -9.75 1.36
CA VAL A 360 22.60 -8.61 0.98
C VAL A 360 21.74 -7.52 0.35
N LEU A 361 21.89 -6.29 0.85
CA LEU A 361 21.30 -5.09 0.32
C LEU A 361 22.26 -4.42 -0.68
N TYR A 362 21.86 -4.33 -1.95
CA TYR A 362 22.66 -3.77 -3.03
C TYR A 362 22.14 -2.42 -3.49
N GLY A 363 23.03 -1.43 -3.59
CA GLY A 363 22.69 -0.13 -4.18
C GLY A 363 21.66 0.64 -3.35
N ALA A 364 21.68 0.51 -2.02
CA ALA A 364 20.76 1.24 -1.18
C ALA A 364 21.18 2.70 -0.99
N VAL A 365 20.21 3.59 -0.85
CA VAL A 365 20.41 5.01 -0.55
C VAL A 365 19.61 5.33 0.71
N ILE A 366 20.30 5.52 1.83
CA ILE A 366 19.70 5.91 3.12
C ILE A 366 20.23 7.30 3.45
N ASN A 367 19.45 8.35 3.17
CA ASN A 367 19.94 9.72 3.32
C ASN A 367 18.92 10.71 3.88
N SER A 368 19.42 11.77 4.50
CA SER A 368 18.59 12.90 4.95
C SER A 368 17.44 12.51 5.88
N ASN A 369 17.55 11.41 6.62
CA ASN A 369 16.56 11.01 7.61
C ASN A 369 16.88 11.63 8.98
N SER A 370 15.86 11.91 9.78
CA SER A 370 16.02 12.47 11.13
C SER A 370 15.34 11.57 12.15
N VAL A 371 16.08 11.19 13.20
CA VAL A 371 15.59 10.29 14.25
C VAL A 371 15.80 10.91 15.62
N PHE A 372 14.74 10.98 16.41
CA PHE A 372 14.75 11.42 17.80
C PHE A 372 14.37 10.26 18.73
N PHE A 373 15.26 9.91 19.64
CA PHE A 373 15.03 8.91 20.70
C PHE A 373 14.68 9.62 22.02
N PRO A 374 13.54 9.29 22.65
CA PRO A 374 13.20 9.81 23.96
C PRO A 374 14.04 9.07 25.02
N GLY A 375 14.87 9.79 25.77
CA GLY A 375 15.85 9.19 26.67
C GLY A 375 17.05 8.52 25.99
N GLN A 376 17.47 7.36 26.51
CA GLN A 376 18.56 6.57 25.93
C GLN A 376 18.04 5.74 24.76
N ALA A 377 18.81 5.67 23.67
CA ALA A 377 18.47 4.80 22.55
C ALA A 377 18.64 3.32 22.96
N LEU A 378 17.61 2.51 22.72
CA LEU A 378 17.64 1.06 23.02
C LEU A 378 18.22 0.23 21.86
N ALA A 379 18.60 0.88 20.76
CA ALA A 379 19.20 0.28 19.59
C ALA A 379 19.97 1.33 18.76
N PRO A 380 20.86 0.90 17.83
CA PRO A 380 21.42 1.80 16.83
C PRO A 380 20.34 2.43 15.95
N GLY A 381 20.57 3.64 15.44
CA GLY A 381 19.68 4.21 14.44
C GLY A 381 19.67 3.40 13.14
N ILE A 382 20.84 2.99 12.65
CA ILE A 382 20.98 2.03 11.55
C ILE A 382 21.76 0.82 12.05
N ASP A 383 21.21 -0.37 11.86
CA ASP A 383 21.79 -1.62 12.32
C ASP A 383 21.91 -2.64 11.19
N ALA A 384 23.13 -3.04 10.88
CA ALA A 384 23.44 -3.98 9.80
C ALA A 384 24.16 -5.26 10.29
N THR A 385 23.94 -5.67 11.53
CA THR A 385 24.59 -6.88 12.09
C THR A 385 24.24 -8.19 11.39
N GLY A 386 23.10 -8.25 10.70
CA GLY A 386 22.56 -9.51 10.16
C GLY A 386 22.47 -9.56 8.64
N CYS A 387 22.92 -8.54 7.91
CA CYS A 387 22.74 -8.43 6.46
C CYS A 387 23.91 -7.67 5.85
N GLY A 388 24.37 -8.14 4.69
CA GLY A 388 25.40 -7.43 3.92
C GLY A 388 24.86 -6.13 3.34
N LEU A 389 25.74 -5.15 3.15
CA LEU A 389 25.42 -3.86 2.56
C LEU A 389 26.48 -3.56 1.50
N GLN A 390 26.09 -3.43 0.25
CA GLN A 390 27.03 -3.34 -0.86
C GLN A 390 26.69 -2.21 -1.82
N ASN A 391 27.71 -1.48 -2.26
CA ASN A 391 27.56 -0.39 -3.23
C ASN A 391 26.48 0.64 -2.81
N SER A 392 26.34 0.89 -1.51
CA SER A 392 25.25 1.67 -0.93
C SER A 392 25.75 3.02 -0.38
N THR A 393 24.82 3.94 -0.15
CA THR A 393 25.08 5.31 0.31
C THR A 393 24.32 5.60 1.60
N LEU A 394 25.03 5.93 2.68
CA LEU A 394 24.47 6.32 3.99
C LEU A 394 24.95 7.73 4.34
N ILE A 395 24.20 8.76 3.96
CA ILE A 395 24.67 10.17 4.03
C ILE A 395 23.64 11.11 4.62
N GLY A 396 24.06 12.07 5.44
CA GLY A 396 23.20 13.19 5.84
C GLY A 396 22.08 12.81 6.82
N ASN A 397 22.18 11.64 7.47
CA ASN A 397 21.20 11.24 8.49
C ASN A 397 21.53 11.92 9.82
N SER A 398 20.51 12.25 10.60
CA SER A 398 20.62 12.87 11.93
C SER A 398 20.04 11.95 13.00
N PHE A 399 20.86 11.61 13.99
CA PHE A 399 20.46 10.78 15.13
C PHE A 399 20.60 11.59 16.42
N PHE A 400 19.48 11.81 17.11
CA PHE A 400 19.44 12.53 18.38
C PHE A 400 18.88 11.64 19.47
N ALA A 401 19.63 11.43 20.55
CA ALA A 401 19.09 10.88 21.79
C ALA A 401 18.97 11.98 22.85
N GLU A 402 17.92 11.98 23.66
CA GLU A 402 17.75 12.96 24.73
C GLU A 402 18.76 12.74 25.87
N THR A 403 19.08 11.48 26.15
CA THR A 403 20.06 11.07 27.17
C THR A 403 21.26 10.39 26.50
N LEU A 404 22.44 10.56 27.09
CA LEU A 404 23.66 9.88 26.62
C LEU A 404 23.44 8.37 26.55
N THR A 405 23.57 7.83 25.34
CA THR A 405 23.51 6.40 25.04
C THR A 405 24.92 5.82 25.09
N THR A 406 25.16 4.87 25.99
CA THR A 406 26.47 4.21 26.17
C THR A 406 26.60 2.87 25.48
N ASP A 407 25.46 2.20 25.29
CA ASP A 407 25.41 0.79 24.95
C ASP A 407 25.35 0.56 23.43
N TYR A 408 24.92 1.58 22.68
CA TYR A 408 24.74 1.50 21.23
C TYR A 408 25.37 2.70 20.51
N PRO A 409 26.04 2.48 19.37
CA PRO A 409 26.42 3.56 18.47
C PRO A 409 25.19 4.05 17.69
N ALA A 410 25.27 5.25 17.10
CA ALA A 410 24.22 5.75 16.20
C ALA A 410 24.06 4.85 14.95
N MET A 411 25.15 4.24 14.49
CA MET A 411 25.15 3.24 13.42
C MET A 411 26.03 2.05 13.80
N ARG A 412 25.53 0.84 13.56
CA ARG A 412 26.26 -0.42 13.78
C ARG A 412 26.40 -1.18 12.47
N LEU A 413 27.61 -1.18 11.91
CA LEU A 413 27.93 -1.76 10.60
C LEU A 413 29.09 -2.77 10.74
N ASN A 414 28.82 -3.93 11.33
CA ASN A 414 29.85 -4.90 11.74
C ASN A 414 29.74 -6.27 11.02
N ASP A 415 29.06 -6.31 9.87
CA ASP A 415 29.04 -7.49 8.99
C ASP A 415 30.25 -7.45 8.03
N ASN A 416 30.88 -8.60 7.75
CA ASN A 416 32.04 -8.66 6.84
C ASN A 416 31.69 -8.39 5.37
N ARG A 417 30.39 -8.35 5.04
CA ARG A 417 29.84 -8.07 3.70
C ARG A 417 29.45 -6.61 3.52
N ILE A 418 29.85 -5.71 4.44
CA ILE A 418 29.69 -4.26 4.29
C ILE A 418 30.79 -3.72 3.35
N ILE A 419 30.58 -3.77 2.03
CA ILE A 419 31.61 -3.44 1.02
C ILE A 419 31.20 -2.35 0.02
N ASN A 420 32.17 -1.55 -0.44
CA ASN A 420 32.02 -0.47 -1.42
C ASN A 420 30.92 0.55 -1.08
N ASN A 421 30.73 0.88 0.19
CA ASN A 421 29.71 1.84 0.61
C ASN A 421 30.27 3.25 0.80
N GLN A 422 29.47 4.26 0.47
CA GLN A 422 29.74 5.65 0.80
C GLN A 422 29.01 6.00 2.10
N ILE A 423 29.75 6.27 3.17
CA ILE A 423 29.18 6.61 4.48
C ILE A 423 29.81 7.90 4.98
N GLY A 424 29.01 8.94 5.21
CA GLY A 424 29.57 10.24 5.62
C GLY A 424 28.49 11.29 5.91
N TYR A 425 28.89 12.40 6.51
CA TYR A 425 27.99 13.53 6.84
C TYR A 425 26.77 13.14 7.70
N ASN A 426 26.86 12.07 8.49
CA ASN A 426 25.81 11.71 9.45
C ASN A 426 26.08 12.43 10.77
N ALA A 427 25.06 13.08 11.32
CA ALA A 427 25.13 13.75 12.62
C ALA A 427 24.64 12.80 13.72
N SER A 428 25.36 12.75 14.84
CA SER A 428 24.89 12.06 16.05
C SER A 428 25.10 12.96 17.27
N LEU A 429 24.09 13.04 18.13
CA LEU A 429 24.15 13.75 19.40
C LEU A 429 23.73 12.82 20.53
N ASN A 430 24.51 12.82 21.63
CA ASN A 430 24.33 11.98 22.81
C ASN A 430 24.49 10.46 22.56
N PHE A 431 25.43 10.08 21.69
CA PHE A 431 25.93 8.71 21.55
C PHE A 431 27.41 8.68 21.96
N SER A 432 27.78 7.85 22.93
CA SER A 432 29.19 7.76 23.38
C SER A 432 30.10 7.05 22.37
N GLN A 433 29.51 6.17 21.55
CA GLN A 433 30.17 5.44 20.48
C GLN A 433 29.85 6.12 19.14
N THR A 434 30.52 7.22 18.84
CA THR A 434 30.36 7.93 17.56
C THR A 434 30.98 7.18 16.39
N SER A 435 31.89 6.24 16.65
CA SER A 435 32.85 5.70 15.68
C SER A 435 32.91 4.16 15.60
N GLN A 436 31.77 3.47 15.58
CA GLN A 436 31.73 2.07 15.10
C GLN A 436 31.34 1.99 13.62
N LEU A 437 32.01 2.81 12.80
CA LEU A 437 32.27 2.45 11.42
C LEU A 437 33.33 1.33 11.45
N HIS A 438 32.93 0.08 11.70
CA HIS A 438 33.83 -1.04 11.49
C HIS A 438 33.97 -1.19 9.97
N LEU A 439 34.80 -0.35 9.35
CA LEU A 439 35.05 -0.46 7.93
C LEU A 439 35.90 -1.72 7.73
N PRO A 440 35.38 -2.79 7.10
CA PRO A 440 36.29 -3.73 6.51
C PRO A 440 37.17 -2.94 5.53
N GLN A 441 38.46 -3.27 5.56
CA GLN A 441 39.61 -2.66 4.88
C GLN A 441 39.44 -2.41 3.36
N ALA A 442 38.28 -2.70 2.79
CA ALA A 442 37.91 -2.59 1.38
C ALA A 442 37.01 -1.37 1.04
N ASN A 443 36.56 -0.59 2.02
CA ASN A 443 35.74 0.61 1.75
C ASN A 443 36.65 1.83 1.53
N GLY A 444 36.67 2.33 0.29
CA GLY A 444 37.48 3.47 -0.11
C GLY A 444 37.32 4.70 0.79
N SER A 445 38.45 5.10 1.37
CA SER A 445 38.77 6.40 1.98
C SER A 445 37.85 6.92 3.09
N LEU A 446 38.21 6.60 4.34
CA LEU A 446 38.00 7.56 5.43
C LEU A 446 39.14 8.57 5.42
N PHE A 447 38.77 9.84 5.45
CA PHE A 447 39.68 10.88 5.92
C PHE A 447 39.98 10.61 7.42
N PRO A 448 41.23 10.64 7.87
CA PRO A 448 41.56 10.41 9.28
C PRO A 448 40.91 11.50 10.17
N GLU A 449 40.13 11.09 11.17
CA GLU A 449 39.36 11.98 12.06
C GLU A 449 40.25 12.94 12.89
N SER A 450 41.57 12.72 12.93
CA SER A 450 42.55 13.52 13.66
C SER A 450 43.28 14.59 12.83
N ALA A 451 42.85 14.84 11.60
CA ALA A 451 43.50 15.81 10.72
C ALA A 451 43.48 17.25 11.27
N GLN A 452 44.65 17.87 11.32
CA GLN A 452 44.86 19.27 11.68
C GLN A 452 45.14 20.12 10.44
N ALA A 453 44.95 21.43 10.58
CA ALA A 453 45.33 22.38 9.53
C ALA A 453 46.83 22.24 9.19
N GLY A 454 47.11 21.92 7.93
CA GLY A 454 48.45 21.71 7.38
C GLY A 454 48.82 20.24 7.13
N ASP A 455 48.00 19.29 7.60
CA ASP A 455 48.24 17.86 7.35
C ASP A 455 47.96 17.52 5.88
N LEU A 456 48.63 16.47 5.40
CA LEU A 456 48.48 15.97 4.03
C LEU A 456 47.84 14.60 4.05
N LEU A 457 46.85 14.38 3.19
CA LEU A 457 46.37 13.03 2.90
C LEU A 457 47.30 12.36 1.90
N LEU A 458 47.79 11.19 2.27
CA LEU A 458 48.61 10.34 1.42
C LEU A 458 47.88 9.03 1.12
N HIS A 459 47.90 8.58 -0.12
CA HIS A 459 47.49 7.21 -0.47
C HIS A 459 48.74 6.37 -0.71
N ASP A 460 48.94 5.31 0.07
CA ASP A 460 50.14 4.45 -0.02
C ASP A 460 50.02 3.31 -1.05
N GLY A 461 48.93 3.30 -1.81
CA GLY A 461 48.57 2.24 -2.75
C GLY A 461 47.61 1.20 -2.18
N THR A 462 47.41 1.17 -0.86
CA THR A 462 46.46 0.29 -0.18
C THR A 462 45.46 1.07 0.67
N THR A 463 45.91 2.10 1.39
CA THR A 463 45.09 2.89 2.32
C THR A 463 45.39 4.39 2.21
N TRP A 464 44.43 5.22 2.63
CA TRP A 464 44.67 6.63 2.89
C TRP A 464 45.25 6.79 4.31
N THR A 465 46.42 7.39 4.40
CA THR A 465 47.13 7.68 5.64
C THR A 465 47.30 9.18 5.80
N LEU A 466 47.40 9.62 7.06
CA LEU A 466 47.71 11.01 7.37
C LEU A 466 49.23 11.20 7.42
N LEU A 467 49.76 12.14 6.65
CA LEU A 467 51.10 12.66 6.85
C LEU A 467 50.96 13.97 7.63
N PRO A 468 51.34 14.02 8.93
CA PRO A 468 51.23 15.22 9.74
C PRO A 468 51.96 16.38 9.08
N LYS A 469 51.56 17.62 9.32
CA LYS A 469 52.25 18.79 8.77
C LYS A 469 53.74 18.80 9.15
N GLY A 470 54.56 19.20 8.20
CA GLY A 470 56.00 19.38 8.42
C GLY A 470 56.29 20.56 9.35
N THR A 471 57.48 20.57 9.92
CA THR A 471 58.05 21.69 10.65
C THR A 471 58.84 22.61 9.71
N ASN A 472 59.12 23.84 10.15
CA ASN A 472 59.89 24.79 9.35
C ASN A 472 61.26 24.23 8.96
N GLY A 473 61.61 24.35 7.69
CA GLY A 473 62.84 23.78 7.13
C GLY A 473 62.67 22.37 6.56
N GLN A 474 61.53 21.72 6.79
CA GLN A 474 61.23 20.43 6.17
C GLN A 474 60.64 20.59 4.77
N PHE A 475 60.99 19.67 3.87
CA PHE A 475 60.39 19.49 2.56
C PHE A 475 59.99 18.04 2.34
N LEU A 476 59.03 17.80 1.45
CA LEU A 476 58.64 16.45 1.07
C LEU A 476 59.67 15.84 0.13
N LYS A 477 60.12 14.63 0.46
CA LYS A 477 60.96 13.80 -0.39
C LYS A 477 60.39 12.39 -0.47
N MET A 478 60.59 11.73 -1.61
CA MET A 478 60.25 10.32 -1.76
C MET A 478 61.25 9.46 -0.97
N VAL A 479 60.76 8.70 0.01
CA VAL A 479 61.52 7.73 0.80
C VAL A 479 60.83 6.38 0.67
N ALA A 480 61.55 5.38 0.15
CA ALA A 480 61.01 4.04 -0.10
C ALA A 480 59.69 4.03 -0.92
N GLY A 481 59.54 4.98 -1.84
CA GLY A 481 58.35 5.06 -2.71
C GLY A 481 57.15 5.82 -2.11
N LEU A 482 57.28 6.38 -0.90
CA LEU A 482 56.25 7.21 -0.27
C LEU A 482 56.80 8.61 0.07
N PRO A 483 56.00 9.69 -0.04
CA PRO A 483 56.37 11.00 0.48
C PRO A 483 56.59 10.99 2.00
N ALA A 484 57.72 11.52 2.43
CA ALA A 484 58.06 11.72 3.84
C ALA A 484 58.77 13.07 4.03
N TRP A 485 58.72 13.61 5.25
CA TRP A 485 59.44 14.84 5.59
C TRP A 485 60.95 14.60 5.66
N SER A 486 61.72 15.45 5.00
CA SER A 486 63.18 15.55 5.09
C SER A 486 63.56 16.95 5.52
N ASN A 487 64.70 17.06 6.21
CA ASN A 487 65.41 18.32 6.39
C ASN A 487 66.40 18.55 5.25
#